data_AF-A0A5N7ZPL9-F1
#
_entry.id   AF-A0A5N7ZPL9-F1
#
_cell.length_a   1.000
_cell.length_b   1.000
_cell.length_c   1.000
_cell.angle_alpha   90.00
_cell.angle_beta   90.00
_cell.angle_gamma   90.00
#
_symmetry.space_group_name_H-M   'P 1'
#
loop_
_entity.id
_entity.type
_entity.pdbx_description
1 polymer ?
#
loop_
_entity_poly.entity_id
_entity_poly.type
_entity_poly.pdbx_seq_one_letter_code
_entity_poly.pdbx_strand_id
1 'polypeptide(L)'
;FTSLALDRGEFSARVVLSGGNSDGTLGIKAIKEQGGLTLAQSADGFGPSSPEMPGSAIATGLVDFVVPADQMGVKLVDFAAGLGHLDELDDAASQGPERGQLEAAKHEIYAILRTRIGHDFSGYKSKTFMRRVQRRMHVNQIPAIGAYVEFLKQNGQEAGALFRDLLISVTNFFRDAEAFESLQNQVIPELLKDRGATETIRLWVPGCATGVTNAVDADVAMRFCIEIAKLFGQGAMTFSDDAEWAALQARYGSMAHLQTVGREPGGAA
;
A
#
# COMPACT_ATOMS: atom_id res chain seq x y z
N PHE A 1 -0.60 -12.14 1.57
CA PHE A 1 -1.48 -10.94 1.72
C PHE A 1 -1.61 -10.17 0.42
N THR A 2 -0.51 -9.90 -0.28
CA THR A 2 -0.53 -9.21 -1.59
C THR A 2 -1.39 -9.91 -2.64
N SER A 3 -1.31 -11.24 -2.74
CA SER A 3 -2.16 -12.02 -3.66
C SER A 3 -3.66 -11.83 -3.40
N LEU A 4 -4.09 -11.93 -2.13
CA LEU A 4 -5.48 -11.68 -1.73
C LEU A 4 -5.92 -10.25 -2.04
N ALA A 5 -5.06 -9.27 -1.77
CA ALA A 5 -5.37 -7.87 -2.05
C ALA A 5 -5.57 -7.63 -3.57
N LEU A 6 -4.70 -8.20 -4.41
CA LEU A 6 -4.80 -8.09 -5.87
C LEU A 6 -6.02 -8.83 -6.42
N ASP A 7 -6.34 -10.01 -5.90
CA ASP A 7 -7.49 -10.82 -6.35
C ASP A 7 -8.83 -10.22 -5.91
N ARG A 8 -8.92 -9.74 -4.66
CA ARG A 8 -10.20 -9.34 -4.03
C ARG A 8 -10.39 -7.84 -3.90
N GLY A 9 -9.39 -7.02 -4.18
CA GLY A 9 -9.58 -5.58 -4.21
C GLY A 9 -10.17 -5.02 -2.90
N GLU A 10 -11.27 -4.30 -3.02
CA GLU A 10 -12.04 -3.75 -1.89
C GLU A 10 -12.82 -4.78 -1.06
N PHE A 11 -13.02 -5.99 -1.60
CA PHE A 11 -13.61 -7.12 -0.88
C PHE A 11 -12.61 -7.84 0.02
N SER A 12 -11.35 -7.40 0.04
CA SER A 12 -10.33 -7.94 0.95
C SER A 12 -10.39 -7.27 2.32
N ALA A 13 -10.11 -8.04 3.37
CA ALA A 13 -10.02 -7.51 4.74
C ALA A 13 -8.78 -8.06 5.46
N ARG A 14 -8.18 -7.24 6.32
CA ARG A 14 -7.10 -7.68 7.23
C ARG A 14 -7.39 -7.29 8.66
N VAL A 15 -7.21 -8.27 9.53
CA VAL A 15 -7.30 -8.11 10.98
C VAL A 15 -5.93 -8.35 11.58
N VAL A 16 -5.44 -7.38 12.35
CA VAL A 16 -4.20 -7.49 13.13
C VAL A 16 -4.56 -7.70 14.59
N LEU A 17 -4.30 -8.90 15.09
CA LEU A 17 -4.47 -9.28 16.49
C LEU A 17 -3.12 -9.26 17.22
N SER A 18 -3.14 -9.65 18.49
CA SER A 18 -1.94 -9.90 19.30
C SER A 18 -0.87 -10.70 18.55
N GLY A 19 0.36 -10.20 18.53
CA GLY A 19 1.49 -10.85 17.90
C GLY A 19 2.77 -10.03 18.03
N GLY A 20 3.91 -10.69 17.81
CA GLY A 20 5.22 -10.03 17.66
C GLY A 20 5.54 -9.75 16.20
N ASN A 21 6.46 -8.82 15.94
CA ASN A 21 6.97 -8.40 14.62
C ASN A 21 6.06 -7.44 13.82
N SER A 22 6.61 -6.90 12.72
CA SER A 22 6.00 -5.90 11.87
C SER A 22 5.28 -6.45 10.62
N ASP A 23 5.16 -7.77 10.45
CA ASP A 23 4.49 -8.36 9.28
C ASP A 23 3.01 -7.95 9.22
N GLY A 24 2.37 -7.73 10.37
CA GLY A 24 1.05 -7.10 10.51
C GLY A 24 0.91 -5.85 9.64
N THR A 25 1.92 -4.98 9.67
CA THR A 25 1.97 -3.71 8.94
C THR A 25 2.09 -3.87 7.42
N LEU A 26 2.89 -4.84 6.94
CA LEU A 26 3.08 -5.07 5.50
C LEU A 26 1.77 -5.47 4.81
N GLY A 27 1.01 -6.39 5.41
CA GLY A 27 -0.28 -6.73 4.83
C GLY A 27 -1.36 -5.67 5.01
N ILE A 28 -1.27 -4.79 6.03
CA ILE A 28 -2.20 -3.65 6.16
C ILE A 28 -2.01 -2.72 4.98
N LYS A 29 -0.75 -2.41 4.63
CA LYS A 29 -0.41 -1.63 3.43
C LYS A 29 -0.98 -2.28 2.17
N ALA A 30 -0.69 -3.56 1.94
CA ALA A 30 -1.13 -4.27 0.74
C ALA A 30 -2.67 -4.26 0.56
N ILE A 31 -3.41 -4.51 1.64
CA ILE A 31 -4.89 -4.55 1.61
C ILE A 31 -5.45 -3.13 1.41
N LYS A 32 -4.89 -2.14 2.11
CA LYS A 32 -5.30 -0.75 2.02
C LYS A 32 -5.07 -0.15 0.64
N GLU A 33 -3.96 -0.50 -0.04
CA GLU A 33 -3.68 -0.10 -1.42
C GLU A 33 -4.84 -0.41 -2.37
N GLN A 34 -5.39 -1.62 -2.21
CA GLN A 34 -6.47 -2.12 -3.04
C GLN A 34 -7.85 -1.64 -2.57
N GLY A 35 -7.92 -0.93 -1.44
CA GLY A 35 -9.15 -0.40 -0.85
C GLY A 35 -9.87 -1.37 0.07
N GLY A 36 -9.23 -2.47 0.46
CA GLY A 36 -9.78 -3.40 1.43
C GLY A 36 -9.90 -2.81 2.84
N LEU A 37 -10.61 -3.52 3.71
CA LEU A 37 -10.84 -3.14 5.11
C LEU A 37 -9.65 -3.52 6.00
N THR A 38 -9.33 -2.67 6.96
CA THR A 38 -8.22 -2.91 7.89
C THR A 38 -8.63 -2.70 9.34
N LEU A 39 -8.34 -3.68 10.19
CA LEU A 39 -8.63 -3.65 11.63
C LEU A 39 -7.37 -3.97 12.44
N ALA A 40 -7.25 -3.36 13.61
CA ALA A 40 -6.24 -3.70 14.60
C ALA A 40 -6.84 -3.81 16.01
N GLN A 41 -6.32 -4.75 16.79
CA GLN A 41 -6.79 -5.00 18.16
C GLN A 41 -6.42 -3.85 19.08
N SER A 42 -7.43 -3.27 19.74
CA SER A 42 -7.23 -2.28 20.80
C SER A 42 -6.90 -2.97 22.14
N ALA A 43 -6.25 -2.24 23.04
CA ALA A 43 -6.15 -2.65 24.44
C ALA A 43 -7.41 -2.24 25.21
N ASP A 44 -8.08 -3.21 25.84
CA ASP A 44 -9.33 -3.04 26.59
C ASP A 44 -9.26 -3.60 28.03
N GLY A 45 -8.03 -3.83 28.52
CA GLY A 45 -7.78 -4.49 29.81
C GLY A 45 -7.53 -6.00 29.70
N PHE A 46 -8.07 -6.67 28.67
CA PHE A 46 -7.69 -8.03 28.24
C PHE A 46 -6.99 -7.99 26.87
N GLY A 47 -6.33 -6.86 26.62
CA GLY A 47 -5.74 -6.50 25.33
C GLY A 47 -4.70 -7.49 24.83
N PRO A 48 -4.10 -7.22 23.66
CA PRO A 48 -3.18 -8.16 23.04
C PRO A 48 -2.04 -8.54 23.99
N SER A 49 -1.84 -9.84 24.21
CA SER A 49 -0.72 -10.37 25.00
C SER A 49 0.65 -9.89 24.48
N SER A 50 0.72 -9.60 23.18
CA SER A 50 1.84 -8.96 22.50
C SER A 50 1.33 -7.75 21.72
N PRO A 51 1.44 -6.52 22.28
CA PRO A 51 0.86 -5.31 21.68
C PRO A 51 1.70 -4.72 20.52
N GLU A 52 2.90 -5.24 20.27
CA GLU A 52 3.83 -4.69 19.27
C GLU A 52 3.24 -4.69 17.86
N MET A 53 2.67 -5.82 17.41
CA MET A 53 2.12 -5.92 16.05
C MET A 53 0.88 -5.03 15.86
N PRO A 54 -0.16 -5.06 16.74
CA PRO A 54 -1.27 -4.11 16.65
C PRO A 54 -0.80 -2.65 16.75
N GLY A 55 0.12 -2.35 17.66
CA GLY A 55 0.67 -1.00 17.81
C GLY A 55 1.37 -0.51 16.54
N SER A 56 2.20 -1.36 15.92
CA SER A 56 2.86 -1.07 14.64
C SER A 56 1.85 -0.81 13.52
N ALA A 57 0.80 -1.65 13.43
CA ALA A 57 -0.26 -1.46 12.45
C ALA A 57 -1.02 -0.14 12.67
N ILE A 58 -1.40 0.18 13.90
CA ILE A 58 -2.11 1.43 14.25
C ILE A 58 -1.25 2.65 13.93
N ALA A 59 0.04 2.61 14.25
CA ALA A 59 0.97 3.71 13.99
C ALA A 59 1.11 4.06 12.50
N THR A 60 0.75 3.16 11.59
CA THR A 60 0.74 3.46 10.15
C THR A 60 -0.32 4.47 9.73
N GLY A 61 -1.36 4.67 10.56
CA GLY A 61 -2.52 5.49 10.22
C GLY A 61 -3.39 4.92 9.09
N LEU A 62 -3.12 3.68 8.66
CA LEU A 62 -3.84 2.99 7.60
C LEU A 62 -4.97 2.10 8.10
N VAL A 63 -5.04 1.84 9.42
CA VAL A 63 -6.09 1.04 10.06
C VAL A 63 -7.41 1.80 10.08
N ASP A 64 -8.49 1.19 9.58
CA ASP A 64 -9.82 1.79 9.59
C ASP A 64 -10.52 1.67 10.95
N PHE A 65 -10.39 0.53 11.63
CA PHE A 65 -10.97 0.31 12.95
C PHE A 65 -9.95 -0.21 13.96
N VAL A 66 -9.88 0.47 15.11
CA VAL A 66 -9.12 0.05 16.28
C VAL A 66 -10.13 -0.35 17.35
N VAL A 67 -10.35 -1.65 17.53
CA VAL A 67 -11.44 -2.17 18.37
C VAL A 67 -11.02 -3.43 19.13
N PRO A 68 -11.71 -3.79 20.23
CA PRO A 68 -11.55 -5.07 20.90
C PRO A 68 -11.83 -6.26 19.98
N ALA A 69 -11.20 -7.41 20.26
CA ALA A 69 -11.26 -8.59 19.38
C ALA A 69 -12.68 -9.15 19.21
N ASP A 70 -13.52 -9.06 20.25
CA ASP A 70 -14.92 -9.48 20.25
C ASP A 70 -15.82 -8.62 19.36
N GLN A 71 -15.46 -7.35 19.14
CA GLN A 71 -16.19 -6.41 18.29
C GLN A 71 -15.78 -6.48 16.81
N MET A 72 -14.64 -7.09 16.49
CA MET A 72 -14.13 -7.16 15.11
C MET A 72 -15.05 -7.92 14.17
N GLY A 73 -15.67 -9.01 14.64
CA GLY A 73 -16.57 -9.83 13.84
C GLY A 73 -17.76 -9.03 13.32
N VAL A 74 -18.37 -8.21 14.19
CA VAL A 74 -19.49 -7.32 13.83
C VAL A 74 -19.04 -6.34 12.75
N LYS A 75 -17.86 -5.71 12.89
CA LYS A 75 -17.33 -4.78 11.90
C LYS A 75 -17.07 -5.41 10.53
N LEU A 76 -16.63 -6.67 10.50
CA LEU A 76 -16.44 -7.40 9.25
C LEU A 76 -17.79 -7.68 8.55
N VAL A 77 -18.80 -8.10 9.31
CA VAL A 77 -20.15 -8.36 8.78
C VAL A 77 -20.78 -7.08 8.25
N ASP A 78 -20.72 -5.99 9.02
CA ASP A 78 -21.27 -4.69 8.61
C ASP A 78 -20.62 -4.18 7.31
N PHE A 79 -19.30 -4.31 7.20
CA PHE A 79 -18.58 -3.92 5.98
C PHE A 79 -18.94 -4.82 4.79
N ALA A 80 -19.02 -6.14 5.00
CA ALA A 80 -19.39 -7.10 3.96
C ALA A 80 -20.80 -6.86 3.43
N ALA A 81 -21.75 -6.52 4.31
CA ALA A 81 -23.11 -6.16 3.91
C ALA A 81 -23.16 -4.88 3.06
N GLY A 82 -22.28 -3.93 3.32
CA GLY A 82 -22.17 -2.68 2.56
C GLY A 82 -21.59 -2.84 1.17
N LEU A 83 -20.64 -3.75 0.97
CA LEU A 83 -19.95 -3.95 -0.31
C LEU A 83 -20.88 -4.27 -1.49
N GLY A 84 -22.02 -4.94 -1.23
CA GLY A 84 -23.00 -5.26 -2.27
C GLY A 84 -23.64 -4.03 -2.95
N HIS A 85 -23.62 -2.86 -2.29
CA HIS A 85 -24.18 -1.62 -2.82
C HIS A 85 -23.18 -0.78 -3.65
N LEU A 86 -21.89 -1.16 -3.70
CA LEU A 86 -20.89 -0.41 -4.47
C LEU A 86 -21.10 -0.52 -5.98
N ASP A 87 -21.41 -1.73 -6.47
CA ASP A 87 -21.67 -1.99 -7.89
C ASP A 87 -23.02 -1.37 -8.32
N GLU A 88 -24.04 -1.41 -7.46
CA GLU A 88 -25.37 -0.85 -7.75
C GLU A 88 -25.35 0.68 -7.92
N LEU A 89 -24.52 1.39 -7.18
CA LEU A 89 -24.39 2.85 -7.28
C LEU A 89 -23.64 3.29 -8.55
N ASP A 90 -22.67 2.51 -9.02
CA ASP A 90 -21.93 2.80 -10.27
C ASP A 90 -22.87 2.60 -11.49
N ASP A 91 -23.75 1.60 -11.43
CA ASP A 91 -24.78 1.35 -12.46
C ASP A 91 -25.96 2.36 -12.39
N ALA A 92 -26.46 2.70 -11.19
CA ALA A 92 -27.57 3.64 -11.02
C ALA A 92 -27.20 5.10 -11.36
N ALA A 93 -25.95 5.52 -11.12
CA ALA A 93 -25.45 6.85 -11.49
C ALA A 93 -25.40 7.08 -13.00
N SER A 94 -25.61 6.04 -13.81
CA SER A 94 -25.48 6.09 -15.26
C SER A 94 -26.68 6.75 -15.97
N GLN A 95 -27.90 6.75 -15.40
CA GLN A 95 -29.08 7.40 -16.02
C GLN A 95 -30.11 7.92 -15.00
N GLY A 96 -30.17 9.25 -14.76
CA GLY A 96 -31.25 9.88 -13.98
C GLY A 96 -30.92 11.21 -13.28
N PRO A 97 -31.89 11.83 -12.56
CA PRO A 97 -31.73 13.05 -11.75
C PRO A 97 -30.74 12.92 -10.58
N GLU A 98 -30.41 11.68 -10.18
CA GLU A 98 -29.43 11.37 -9.13
C GLU A 98 -28.00 11.74 -9.53
N ARG A 99 -27.69 11.77 -10.83
CA ARG A 99 -26.37 12.18 -11.32
C ARG A 99 -26.04 13.64 -10.98
N GLY A 100 -27.04 14.53 -11.01
CA GLY A 100 -26.85 15.93 -10.63
C GLY A 100 -26.54 16.10 -9.14
N GLN A 101 -27.18 15.30 -8.29
CA GLN A 101 -26.93 15.31 -6.84
C GLN A 101 -25.55 14.73 -6.50
N LEU A 102 -25.17 13.65 -7.18
CA LEU A 102 -23.84 13.04 -7.04
C LEU A 102 -22.73 14.02 -7.43
N GLU A 103 -22.89 14.70 -8.56
CA GLU A 103 -21.94 15.71 -9.02
C GLU A 103 -21.88 16.90 -8.07
N ALA A 104 -23.02 17.40 -7.58
CA ALA A 104 -23.04 18.48 -6.59
C ALA A 104 -22.31 18.09 -5.30
N ALA A 105 -22.63 16.92 -4.75
CA ALA A 105 -21.97 16.39 -3.56
C ALA A 105 -20.46 16.21 -3.77
N LYS A 106 -20.03 15.72 -4.93
CA LYS A 106 -18.62 15.60 -5.29
C LYS A 106 -17.89 16.94 -5.24
N HIS A 107 -18.45 17.98 -5.86
CA HIS A 107 -17.87 19.34 -5.83
C HIS A 107 -17.80 19.90 -4.41
N GLU A 108 -18.79 19.59 -3.58
CA GLU A 108 -18.79 19.98 -2.18
C GLU A 108 -17.70 19.27 -1.38
N ILE A 109 -17.49 17.98 -1.60
CA ILE A 109 -16.37 17.24 -1.00
C ILE A 109 -15.03 17.83 -1.43
N TYR A 110 -14.85 18.22 -2.71
CA TYR A 110 -13.65 18.93 -3.16
C TYR A 110 -13.43 20.23 -2.39
N ALA A 111 -14.48 21.04 -2.22
CA ALA A 111 -14.40 22.29 -1.48
C ALA A 111 -14.02 22.06 0.00
N ILE A 112 -14.59 21.03 0.64
CA ILE A 112 -14.25 20.65 2.02
C ILE A 112 -12.79 20.24 2.14
N LEU A 113 -12.30 19.35 1.25
CA LEU A 113 -10.92 18.90 1.26
C LEU A 113 -9.94 20.06 0.99
N ARG A 114 -10.26 20.94 0.04
CA ARG A 114 -9.45 22.14 -0.23
C ARG A 114 -9.38 23.07 0.96
N THR A 115 -10.51 23.30 1.64
CA THR A 115 -10.58 24.24 2.78
C THR A 115 -9.91 23.67 4.03
N ARG A 116 -10.09 22.38 4.33
CA ARG A 116 -9.59 21.74 5.56
C ARG A 116 -8.16 21.22 5.45
N ILE A 117 -7.83 20.66 4.29
CA ILE A 117 -6.57 19.93 4.06
C ILE A 117 -5.63 20.71 3.15
N GLY A 118 -6.13 21.69 2.37
CA GLY A 118 -5.31 22.52 1.48
C GLY A 118 -5.02 21.89 0.12
N HIS A 119 -5.65 20.76 -0.20
CA HIS A 119 -5.42 20.03 -1.45
C HIS A 119 -6.64 20.07 -2.38
N ASP A 120 -6.41 20.38 -3.65
CA ASP A 120 -7.45 20.41 -4.68
C ASP A 120 -7.51 19.06 -5.42
N PHE A 121 -8.68 18.42 -5.36
CA PHE A 121 -8.96 17.13 -6.01
C PHE A 121 -9.84 17.26 -7.25
N SER A 122 -10.12 18.48 -7.73
CA SER A 122 -10.95 18.71 -8.92
C SER A 122 -10.38 18.07 -10.20
N GLY A 123 -9.05 17.94 -10.29
CA GLY A 123 -8.37 17.24 -11.39
C GLY A 123 -8.22 15.72 -11.19
N TYR A 124 -8.67 15.18 -10.06
CA TYR A 124 -8.55 13.75 -9.77
C TYR A 124 -9.56 12.93 -10.59
N LYS A 125 -9.19 11.73 -11.03
CA LYS A 125 -10.09 10.87 -11.83
C LYS A 125 -11.38 10.60 -11.06
N SER A 126 -12.51 11.10 -11.60
CA SER A 126 -13.81 11.10 -10.92
C SER A 126 -14.23 9.72 -10.41
N LYS A 127 -14.08 8.67 -11.23
CA LYS A 127 -14.44 7.29 -10.83
C LYS A 127 -13.61 6.80 -9.64
N THR A 128 -12.29 7.04 -9.68
CA THR A 128 -11.39 6.64 -8.58
C THR A 128 -11.70 7.44 -7.31
N PHE A 129 -11.96 8.74 -7.44
CA PHE A 129 -12.35 9.58 -6.32
C PHE A 129 -13.63 9.08 -5.65
N MET A 130 -14.68 8.85 -6.44
CA MET A 130 -15.98 8.42 -5.93
C MET A 130 -15.92 7.05 -5.26
N ARG A 131 -15.13 6.11 -5.80
CA ARG A 131 -14.92 4.81 -5.14
C ARG A 131 -14.29 4.96 -3.76
N ARG A 132 -13.32 5.87 -3.58
CA ARG A 132 -12.72 6.14 -2.27
C ARG A 132 -13.70 6.83 -1.32
N VAL A 133 -14.53 7.76 -1.82
CA VAL A 133 -15.62 8.38 -1.04
C VAL A 133 -16.62 7.33 -0.57
N GLN A 134 -17.12 6.49 -1.47
CA GLN A 134 -18.08 5.42 -1.14
C GLN A 134 -17.48 4.42 -0.16
N ARG A 135 -16.21 4.04 -0.30
CA ARG A 135 -15.54 3.20 0.68
C ARG A 135 -15.55 3.84 2.08
N ARG A 136 -15.21 5.12 2.20
CA ARG A 136 -15.25 5.84 3.48
C ARG A 136 -16.66 5.98 4.04
N MET A 137 -17.66 6.15 3.18
CA MET A 137 -19.08 6.08 3.55
C MET A 137 -19.41 4.74 4.21
N HIS A 138 -18.98 3.62 3.65
CA HIS A 138 -19.19 2.28 4.23
C HIS A 138 -18.46 2.08 5.56
N VAL A 139 -17.20 2.52 5.67
CA VAL A 139 -16.45 2.48 6.94
C VAL A 139 -17.18 3.26 8.02
N ASN A 140 -17.83 4.37 7.68
CA ASN A 140 -18.62 5.17 8.62
C ASN A 140 -20.09 4.74 8.72
N GLN A 141 -20.52 3.70 7.98
CA GLN A 141 -21.91 3.23 7.92
C GLN A 141 -22.92 4.33 7.49
N ILE A 142 -22.51 5.19 6.56
CA ILE A 142 -23.32 6.29 6.03
C ILE A 142 -23.76 5.94 4.60
N PRO A 143 -25.03 5.56 4.36
CA PRO A 143 -25.46 5.08 3.05
C PRO A 143 -25.68 6.20 2.02
N ALA A 144 -25.98 7.42 2.47
CA ALA A 144 -26.32 8.55 1.60
C ALA A 144 -25.16 9.55 1.47
N ILE A 145 -24.80 9.92 0.25
CA ILE A 145 -23.67 10.83 0.00
C ILE A 145 -23.90 12.22 0.60
N GLY A 146 -25.13 12.74 0.58
CA GLY A 146 -25.46 14.02 1.22
C GLY A 146 -25.24 13.99 2.74
N ALA A 147 -25.59 12.88 3.40
CA ALA A 147 -25.31 12.71 4.82
C ALA A 147 -23.80 12.62 5.09
N TYR A 148 -23.04 12.02 4.18
CA TYR A 148 -21.58 11.96 4.28
C TYR A 148 -20.92 13.33 4.10
N VAL A 149 -21.46 14.18 3.23
CA VAL A 149 -21.01 15.57 3.10
C VAL A 149 -21.20 16.33 4.40
N GLU A 150 -22.37 16.22 5.04
CA GLU A 150 -22.61 16.84 6.35
C GLU A 150 -21.69 16.29 7.44
N PHE A 151 -21.45 14.97 7.42
CA PHE A 151 -20.48 14.34 8.32
C PHE A 151 -19.07 14.89 8.13
N LEU A 152 -18.61 15.05 6.88
CA LEU A 152 -17.30 15.66 6.55
C LEU A 152 -17.19 17.11 7.01
N LYS A 153 -18.29 17.89 6.95
CA LYS A 153 -18.33 19.27 7.48
C LYS A 153 -18.22 19.30 8.99
N GLN A 154 -18.72 18.31 9.71
CA GLN A 154 -18.69 18.31 11.18
C GLN A 154 -17.43 17.63 11.74
N ASN A 155 -16.87 16.66 11.01
CA ASN A 155 -15.78 15.81 11.48
C ASN A 155 -14.46 16.08 10.73
N GLY A 156 -13.55 16.82 11.36
CA GLY A 156 -12.23 17.11 10.78
C GLY A 156 -11.33 15.87 10.65
N GLN A 157 -11.51 14.87 11.53
CA GLN A 157 -10.73 13.64 11.46
C GLN A 157 -11.09 12.81 10.23
N GLU A 158 -12.37 12.77 9.86
CA GLU A 158 -12.81 12.07 8.64
C GLU A 158 -12.25 12.73 7.37
N ALA A 159 -12.21 14.07 7.30
CA ALA A 159 -11.60 14.75 6.16
C ALA A 159 -10.12 14.34 5.99
N GLY A 160 -9.38 14.21 7.10
CA GLY A 160 -8.02 13.68 7.09
C GLY A 160 -7.94 12.20 6.73
N ALA A 161 -8.91 11.38 7.13
CA ALA A 161 -8.97 9.97 6.78
C ALA A 161 -9.27 9.75 5.29
N LEU A 162 -10.25 10.47 4.73
CA LEU A 162 -10.55 10.48 3.31
C LEU A 162 -9.34 10.95 2.49
N PHE A 163 -8.66 12.01 2.95
CA PHE A 163 -7.43 12.49 2.30
C PHE A 163 -6.35 11.40 2.23
N ARG A 164 -6.07 10.70 3.34
CA ARG A 164 -5.13 9.56 3.35
C ARG A 164 -5.57 8.44 2.40
N ASP A 165 -6.87 8.15 2.33
CA ASP A 165 -7.43 7.12 1.47
C ASP A 165 -7.39 7.50 -0.02
N LEU A 166 -7.39 8.80 -0.34
CA LEU A 166 -7.22 9.33 -1.70
C LEU A 166 -5.74 9.35 -2.14
N LEU A 167 -4.83 9.54 -1.19
CA LEU A 167 -3.40 9.69 -1.49
C LEU A 167 -2.61 8.39 -1.59
N ILE A 168 -3.22 7.23 -1.27
CA ILE A 168 -2.59 5.89 -1.15
C ILE A 168 -1.10 5.93 -1.47
N SER A 169 -0.36 6.33 -0.44
CA SER A 169 1.06 6.62 -0.52
C SER A 169 1.86 5.36 -0.21
N VAL A 170 1.44 4.23 -0.78
CA VAL A 170 2.20 3.00 -0.66
C VAL A 170 3.00 2.84 -1.95
N THR A 171 4.31 2.74 -1.74
CA THR A 171 5.32 2.62 -2.77
C THR A 171 6.19 1.42 -2.41
N ASN A 172 6.57 0.64 -3.43
CA ASN A 172 7.48 -0.47 -3.32
C ASN A 172 8.66 -0.22 -4.26
N PHE A 173 9.83 -0.80 -3.92
CA PHE A 173 11.02 -0.70 -4.77
C PHE A 173 10.70 -1.29 -6.15
N PHE A 174 11.14 -0.60 -7.21
CA PHE A 174 10.95 -1.03 -8.59
C PHE A 174 9.49 -1.36 -8.94
N ARG A 175 8.53 -0.57 -8.43
CA ARG A 175 7.08 -0.76 -8.63
C ARG A 175 6.69 -1.02 -10.09
N ASP A 176 7.40 -0.40 -11.02
CA ASP A 176 7.23 -0.58 -12.47
C ASP A 176 8.56 -1.03 -13.09
N ALA A 177 8.83 -2.33 -13.03
CA ALA A 177 10.09 -2.91 -13.49
C ALA A 177 10.39 -2.58 -14.96
N GLU A 178 9.35 -2.53 -15.80
CA GLU A 178 9.47 -2.20 -17.23
C GLU A 178 9.92 -0.74 -17.42
N ALA A 179 9.40 0.20 -16.62
CA ALA A 179 9.85 1.59 -16.65
C ALA A 179 11.32 1.73 -16.22
N PHE A 180 11.77 0.98 -15.21
CA PHE A 180 13.18 0.96 -14.81
C PHE A 180 14.08 0.30 -15.87
N GLU A 181 13.60 -0.73 -16.55
CA GLU A 181 14.32 -1.35 -17.66
C GLU A 181 14.50 -0.38 -18.84
N SER A 182 13.44 0.36 -19.21
CA SER A 182 13.53 1.42 -20.22
C SER A 182 14.48 2.54 -19.79
N LEU A 183 14.43 2.96 -18.52
CA LEU A 183 15.36 3.95 -17.97
C LEU A 183 16.83 3.50 -18.13
N GLN A 184 17.11 2.24 -17.80
CA GLN A 184 18.45 1.64 -17.90
C GLN A 184 18.93 1.48 -19.34
N ASN A 185 18.08 0.96 -20.23
CA ASN A 185 18.50 0.51 -21.56
C ASN A 185 18.38 1.61 -22.63
N GLN A 186 17.55 2.62 -22.41
CA GLN A 186 17.24 3.65 -23.41
C GLN A 186 17.62 5.05 -22.91
N VAL A 187 17.10 5.46 -21.76
CA VAL A 187 17.22 6.86 -21.31
C VAL A 187 18.61 7.19 -20.77
N ILE A 188 19.15 6.41 -19.84
CA ILE A 188 20.46 6.67 -19.23
C ILE A 188 21.59 6.68 -20.28
N PRO A 189 21.67 5.70 -21.21
CA PRO A 189 22.70 5.70 -22.25
C PRO A 189 22.65 6.95 -23.15
N GLU A 190 21.45 7.37 -23.57
CA GLU A 190 21.32 8.61 -24.37
C GLU A 190 21.67 9.85 -23.57
N LEU A 191 21.27 9.91 -22.30
CA LEU A 191 21.47 11.08 -21.44
C LEU A 191 22.96 11.29 -21.07
N LEU A 192 23.76 10.22 -21.14
CA LEU A 192 25.21 10.21 -20.87
C LEU A 192 26.10 10.29 -22.12
N LYS A 193 25.55 10.04 -23.32
CA LYS A 193 26.31 9.83 -24.58
C LYS A 193 27.35 10.91 -24.87
N ASP A 194 27.06 12.17 -24.54
CA ASP A 194 27.91 13.32 -24.83
C ASP A 194 28.35 14.10 -23.56
N ARG A 195 28.25 13.48 -22.37
CA ARG A 195 28.56 14.13 -21.09
C ARG A 195 29.90 13.69 -20.51
N GLY A 196 30.68 14.65 -20.05
CA GLY A 196 31.92 14.39 -19.30
C GLY A 196 31.68 14.01 -17.84
N ALA A 197 32.68 13.39 -17.21
CA ALA A 197 32.61 12.93 -15.80
C ALA A 197 32.38 14.06 -14.77
N THR A 198 32.54 15.33 -15.16
CA THR A 198 32.34 16.50 -14.31
C THR A 198 30.95 17.14 -14.48
N GLU A 199 30.14 16.68 -15.43
CA GLU A 199 28.80 17.22 -15.68
C GLU A 199 27.75 16.61 -14.76
N THR A 200 26.91 17.45 -14.19
CA THR A 200 25.86 17.04 -13.24
C THR A 200 24.52 16.85 -13.93
N ILE A 201 23.87 15.72 -13.64
CA ILE A 201 22.49 15.45 -14.03
C ILE A 201 21.59 15.67 -12.81
N ARG A 202 20.50 16.41 -13.02
CA ARG A 202 19.47 16.65 -11.99
C ARG A 202 18.21 15.87 -12.36
N LEU A 203 17.76 15.04 -11.44
CA LEU A 203 16.54 14.24 -11.58
C LEU A 203 15.48 14.79 -10.62
N TRP A 204 14.22 14.76 -11.05
CA TRP A 204 13.08 15.10 -10.21
C TRP A 204 12.12 13.92 -10.17
N VAL A 205 11.75 13.50 -8.96
CA VAL A 205 10.74 12.45 -8.73
C VAL A 205 9.55 13.07 -8.01
N PRO A 206 8.55 13.59 -8.73
CA PRO A 206 7.33 14.09 -8.10
C PRO A 206 6.52 12.92 -7.52
N GLY A 207 6.00 13.08 -6.29
CA GLY A 207 5.14 12.06 -5.66
C GLY A 207 5.88 10.84 -5.09
N CYS A 208 7.07 11.02 -4.51
CA CYS A 208 7.92 9.93 -3.97
C CYS A 208 7.37 9.18 -2.74
N ALA A 209 6.16 9.50 -2.27
CA ALA A 209 5.49 8.89 -1.12
C ALA A 209 6.44 8.73 0.10
N THR A 210 6.70 7.51 0.57
CA THR A 210 7.57 7.23 1.73
C THR A 210 9.07 7.16 1.39
N GLY A 211 9.49 7.55 0.19
CA GLY A 211 10.90 7.57 -0.20
C GLY A 211 11.44 6.25 -0.77
N VAL A 212 10.64 5.19 -0.87
CA VAL A 212 11.08 3.94 -1.53
C VAL A 212 11.34 4.15 -3.04
N THR A 213 10.82 5.24 -3.60
CA THR A 213 11.11 5.73 -4.96
C THR A 213 12.04 6.96 -4.95
N ASN A 214 12.69 7.27 -3.83
CA ASN A 214 13.66 8.36 -3.75
C ASN A 214 14.89 7.96 -4.57
N ALA A 215 15.22 8.76 -5.58
CA ALA A 215 16.37 8.53 -6.43
C ALA A 215 17.68 8.45 -5.64
N VAL A 216 17.79 9.11 -4.48
CA VAL A 216 18.98 9.01 -3.61
C VAL A 216 19.06 7.65 -2.94
N ASP A 217 17.94 7.13 -2.42
CA ASP A 217 17.93 5.82 -1.77
C ASP A 217 18.13 4.69 -2.80
N ALA A 218 17.58 4.86 -4.01
CA ALA A 218 17.84 3.98 -5.14
C ALA A 218 19.29 4.06 -5.64
N ASP A 219 19.87 5.26 -5.74
CA ASP A 219 21.28 5.47 -6.12
C ASP A 219 22.24 4.89 -5.06
N VAL A 220 21.99 5.14 -3.78
CA VAL A 220 22.79 4.58 -2.68
C VAL A 220 22.69 3.05 -2.66
N ALA A 221 21.49 2.48 -2.81
CA ALA A 221 21.30 1.04 -2.88
C ALA A 221 21.98 0.44 -4.12
N MET A 222 21.86 1.08 -5.29
CA MET A 222 22.47 0.61 -6.54
C MET A 222 24.00 0.68 -6.48
N ARG A 223 24.56 1.78 -5.96
CA ARG A 223 26.01 1.93 -5.72
C ARG A 223 26.52 0.87 -4.76
N PHE A 224 25.82 0.65 -3.65
CA PHE A 224 26.16 -0.41 -2.72
C PHE A 224 26.20 -1.77 -3.42
N CYS A 225 25.14 -2.14 -4.15
CA CYS A 225 25.09 -3.41 -4.89
C CYS A 225 26.23 -3.55 -5.92
N ILE A 226 26.54 -2.49 -6.67
CA ILE A 226 27.62 -2.49 -7.67
C ILE A 226 29.00 -2.63 -7.01
N GLU A 227 29.28 -1.88 -5.94
CA GLU A 227 30.56 -1.95 -5.24
C GLU A 227 30.76 -3.30 -4.56
N ILE A 228 29.72 -3.84 -3.94
CA ILE A 228 29.74 -5.19 -3.38
C ILE A 228 29.96 -6.25 -4.47
N ALA A 229 29.28 -6.13 -5.62
CA ALA A 229 29.47 -7.06 -6.75
C ALA A 229 30.90 -7.00 -7.32
N LYS A 230 31.52 -5.82 -7.38
CA LYS A 230 32.94 -5.67 -7.78
C LYS A 230 33.87 -6.37 -6.80
N LEU A 231 33.70 -6.13 -5.49
CA LEU A 231 34.52 -6.74 -4.46
C LEU A 231 34.39 -8.27 -4.46
N PHE A 232 33.18 -8.78 -4.64
CA PHE A 232 32.94 -10.22 -4.76
C PHE A 232 33.57 -10.80 -6.03
N GLY A 233 33.36 -10.16 -7.19
CA GLY A 233 33.92 -10.60 -8.47
C GLY A 233 35.45 -10.53 -8.56
N GLN A 234 36.08 -9.67 -7.76
CA GLN A 234 37.53 -9.60 -7.60
C GLN A 234 38.09 -10.59 -6.56
N GLY A 235 37.22 -11.34 -5.87
CA GLY A 235 37.61 -12.25 -4.79
C GLY A 235 38.09 -11.54 -3.52
N ALA A 236 37.84 -10.23 -3.39
CA ALA A 236 38.20 -9.43 -2.23
C ALA A 236 37.21 -9.57 -1.06
N MET A 237 36.04 -10.17 -1.31
CA MET A 237 35.07 -10.56 -0.29
C MET A 237 34.34 -11.83 -0.70
N THR A 238 33.85 -12.60 0.28
CA THR A 238 32.95 -13.74 0.10
C THR A 238 31.68 -13.52 0.91
N PHE A 239 30.53 -13.95 0.39
CA PHE A 239 29.24 -13.83 1.08
C PHE A 239 28.97 -14.97 2.06
N SER A 240 29.83 -15.98 2.08
CA SER A 240 29.76 -17.13 2.95
C SER A 240 31.11 -17.35 3.61
N ASP A 241 31.07 -17.77 4.87
CA ASP A 241 32.19 -18.42 5.53
C ASP A 241 32.19 -19.90 5.13
N ASP A 242 33.28 -20.38 4.55
CA ASP A 242 33.39 -21.75 4.05
C ASP A 242 33.32 -22.80 5.17
N ALA A 243 33.81 -22.46 6.38
CA ALA A 243 33.73 -23.35 7.54
C ALA A 243 32.28 -23.43 8.05
N GLU A 244 31.56 -22.31 8.07
CA GLU A 244 30.16 -22.28 8.46
C GLU A 244 29.26 -22.95 7.41
N TRP A 245 29.54 -22.74 6.12
CA TRP A 245 28.86 -23.42 5.02
C TRP A 245 29.08 -24.94 5.05
N ALA A 246 30.30 -25.40 5.33
CA ALA A 246 30.60 -26.81 5.52
C ALA A 246 29.86 -27.41 6.73
N ALA A 247 29.79 -26.67 7.85
CA ALA A 247 29.05 -27.09 9.03
C ALA A 247 27.54 -27.24 8.75
N LEU A 248 26.98 -26.30 7.98
CA LEU A 248 25.59 -26.33 7.53
C LEU A 248 25.30 -27.53 6.62
N GLN A 249 26.15 -27.79 5.62
CA GLN A 249 26.01 -28.96 4.74
C GLN A 249 26.15 -30.29 5.50
N ALA A 250 27.07 -30.38 6.46
CA ALA A 250 27.23 -31.58 7.28
C ALA A 250 26.00 -31.88 8.14
N ARG A 251 25.33 -30.83 8.65
CA ARG A 251 24.18 -30.96 9.55
C ARG A 251 22.86 -31.18 8.82
N TYR A 252 22.68 -30.55 7.66
CA TYR A 252 21.40 -30.50 6.95
C TYR A 252 21.42 -31.14 5.55
N GLY A 253 22.58 -31.61 5.08
CA GLY A 253 22.74 -32.15 3.73
C GLY A 253 22.72 -31.06 2.66
N SER A 254 22.54 -31.46 1.39
CA SER A 254 22.55 -30.55 0.26
C SER A 254 21.40 -29.54 0.30
N MET A 255 21.74 -28.26 0.21
CA MET A 255 20.78 -27.14 0.15
C MET A 255 20.24 -26.86 -1.27
N ALA A 256 20.55 -27.71 -2.26
CA ALA A 256 20.07 -27.54 -3.64
C ALA A 256 18.54 -27.51 -3.77
N HIS A 257 17.82 -28.07 -2.79
CA HIS A 257 16.36 -27.99 -2.71
C HIS A 257 15.82 -26.57 -2.49
N LEU A 258 16.63 -25.64 -1.95
CA LEU A 258 16.31 -24.22 -1.79
C LEU A 258 16.63 -23.40 -3.05
N GLN A 259 17.43 -23.93 -3.97
CA GLN A 259 17.84 -23.27 -5.23
C GLN A 259 16.84 -23.52 -6.37
N THR A 260 15.56 -23.75 -6.05
CA THR A 260 14.51 -23.85 -7.06
C THR A 260 13.81 -22.49 -7.18
N VAL A 261 13.32 -22.14 -8.37
CA VAL A 261 12.60 -20.89 -8.65
C VAL A 261 11.20 -20.84 -7.98
N GLY A 262 10.96 -21.67 -6.97
CA GLY A 262 9.63 -22.08 -6.56
C GLY A 262 9.01 -22.96 -7.63
N ARG A 263 8.92 -24.27 -7.41
CA ARG A 263 8.06 -25.13 -8.25
C ARG A 263 6.62 -24.96 -7.79
N GLU A 264 5.70 -24.72 -8.71
CA GLU A 264 4.29 -24.99 -8.45
C GLU A 264 4.13 -26.48 -8.08
N PRO A 265 3.35 -26.82 -7.05
CA PRO A 265 3.13 -28.20 -6.67
C PRO A 265 2.20 -28.85 -7.70
N GLY A 266 2.77 -29.48 -8.74
CA GLY A 266 1.96 -30.23 -9.71
C GLY A 266 2.60 -30.74 -11.00
N GLY A 267 3.86 -30.41 -11.32
CA GLY A 267 4.52 -30.92 -12.54
C GLY A 267 5.34 -32.18 -12.26
N ALA A 268 4.79 -33.36 -12.56
CA ALA A 268 5.52 -34.63 -12.52
C ALA A 268 6.37 -34.83 -13.78
N ALA A 269 7.63 -35.25 -13.53
CA ALA A 269 8.64 -35.91 -14.38
C ALA A 269 8.86 -35.39 -15.82
#